data_AF-A0A8S9WP18-F1
#
_entry.id   AF-A0A8S9WP18-F1
#
_cell.length_a   1.000
_cell.length_b   1.000
_cell.length_c   1.000
_cell.angle_alpha   90.00
_cell.angle_beta   90.00
_cell.angle_gamma   90.00
#
_symmetry.space_group_name_H-M   'P 1'
#
loop_
_entity.id
_entity.type
_entity.pdbx_description
1 polymer ?
#
loop_
_entity_poly.entity_id
_entity_poly.type
_entity_poly.pdbx_seq_one_letter_code
_entity_poly.pdbx_strand_id
1 'polypeptide(L)'
;MLATLIADDSQNYSVTQGNVTYQLRWCDEVNSTQPNATVLKTEDKKIQVVGRLTKTDIVRIGNAWYVTFGDGDRNLADGHNETWKAFVEVQCQEKYENFSVLQPVNAAGFVWFQLYSNLVCLPPVTTPRPGPTPTPTPAPVPPEHTSKWTVFFMLIITAGICYLVIGMAYRRFVLGAKGLEQVPNYDFWRDPCGYTRLRAH
;
A
#
# COMPACT_ATOMS: atom_id res chain seq x y z
N MET A 1 -16.93 -1.48 -11.72
CA MET A 1 -16.97 -1.79 -10.28
C MET A 1 -16.25 -0.72 -9.47
N LEU A 2 -14.91 -0.60 -9.45
CA LEU A 2 -14.29 0.65 -8.93
C LEU A 2 -14.64 1.85 -9.80
N ALA A 3 -14.67 1.68 -11.13
CA ALA A 3 -15.22 2.69 -12.05
C ALA A 3 -16.69 3.07 -11.74
N THR A 4 -17.42 2.23 -11.00
CA THR A 4 -18.80 2.49 -10.57
C THR A 4 -18.82 3.24 -9.25
N LEU A 5 -17.86 2.99 -8.35
CA LEU A 5 -17.63 3.79 -7.14
C LEU A 5 -17.11 5.20 -7.46
N ILE A 6 -16.32 5.30 -8.54
CA ILE A 6 -15.80 6.51 -9.17
C ILE A 6 -16.88 7.24 -9.99
N ALA A 7 -17.88 6.51 -10.50
CA ALA A 7 -18.99 7.06 -11.29
C ALA A 7 -20.30 7.21 -10.50
N ASP A 8 -20.35 6.77 -9.25
CA ASP A 8 -21.49 7.04 -8.35
C ASP A 8 -21.31 8.46 -7.82
N ASP A 9 -21.95 9.34 -8.58
CA ASP A 9 -21.97 10.79 -8.55
C ASP A 9 -21.69 11.42 -7.16
N SER A 10 -20.57 12.12 -7.06
CA SER A 10 -20.38 13.27 -6.15
C SER A 10 -20.40 13.05 -4.62
N GLN A 11 -20.36 11.81 -4.11
CA GLN A 11 -20.35 11.57 -2.67
C GLN A 11 -19.16 12.25 -1.97
N ASN A 12 -19.50 13.14 -1.03
CA ASN A 12 -18.57 13.89 -0.20
C ASN A 12 -18.32 13.15 1.11
N TYR A 13 -17.13 12.58 1.25
CA TYR A 13 -16.69 11.94 2.48
C TYR A 13 -16.01 12.97 3.37
N SER A 14 -16.39 13.02 4.64
CA SER A 14 -15.73 13.87 5.62
C SER A 14 -15.50 13.12 6.93
N VAL A 15 -14.33 13.33 7.52
CA VAL A 15 -13.94 12.72 8.78
C VAL A 15 -13.17 13.75 9.59
N THR A 16 -13.52 13.89 10.87
CA THR A 16 -12.83 14.80 11.79
C THR A 16 -12.07 13.99 12.82
N GLN A 17 -10.79 14.31 13.00
CA GLN A 17 -9.91 13.69 13.99
C GLN A 17 -9.22 14.80 14.79
N GLY A 18 -9.62 14.98 16.05
CA GLY A 18 -9.18 16.11 16.87
C GLY A 18 -9.64 17.45 16.27
N ASN A 19 -8.70 18.36 16.01
CA ASN A 19 -8.95 19.68 15.40
C ASN A 19 -8.81 19.70 13.87
N VAL A 20 -8.61 18.53 13.25
CA VAL A 20 -8.38 18.40 11.82
C VAL A 20 -9.57 17.72 11.15
N THR A 21 -10.11 18.35 10.11
CA THR A 21 -11.15 17.77 9.27
C THR A 21 -10.59 17.43 7.90
N TYR A 22 -10.76 16.18 7.49
CA TYR A 22 -10.40 15.70 6.17
C TYR A 22 -11.65 15.56 5.31
N GLN A 23 -11.58 16.02 4.08
CA GLN A 23 -12.64 15.90 3.08
C GLN A 23 -12.09 15.21 1.83
N LEU A 24 -12.82 14.22 1.34
CA LEU A 24 -12.53 13.47 0.12
C LEU A 24 -13.77 13.51 -0.77
N ARG A 25 -13.57 13.87 -2.04
CA ARG A 25 -14.63 13.82 -3.06
C ARG A 25 -14.15 13.04 -4.27
N TRP A 26 -14.90 12.02 -4.67
CA TRP A 26 -14.53 11.22 -5.84
C TRP A 26 -14.81 11.99 -7.12
N CYS A 27 -13.84 11.97 -8.04
CA CYS A 27 -13.97 12.47 -9.42
C CYS A 27 -14.41 13.92 -9.58
N ASP A 28 -14.42 14.70 -8.51
CA ASP A 28 -14.77 16.09 -8.50
C ASP A 28 -13.93 16.83 -7.45
N GLU A 29 -13.84 18.14 -7.57
CA GLU A 29 -13.15 18.98 -6.60
C GLU A 29 -14.03 19.25 -5.38
N VAL A 30 -13.39 19.33 -4.21
CA VAL A 30 -14.06 19.59 -2.94
C VAL A 30 -14.47 21.07 -2.85
N ASN A 31 -13.67 21.97 -3.43
CA ASN A 31 -13.90 23.41 -3.38
C ASN A 31 -13.39 24.07 -4.66
N SER A 32 -14.22 24.90 -5.30
CA SER A 32 -13.89 25.67 -6.52
C SER A 32 -12.76 26.67 -6.36
N THR A 33 -12.34 26.94 -5.12
CA THR A 33 -11.18 27.79 -4.82
C THR A 33 -9.86 27.10 -5.19
N GLN A 34 -9.83 25.76 -5.20
CA GLN A 34 -8.61 24.97 -5.43
C GLN A 34 -8.82 24.00 -6.59
N PRO A 35 -8.30 24.29 -7.80
CA PRO A 35 -8.65 23.53 -8.99
C PRO A 35 -8.20 22.08 -8.89
N ASN A 36 -9.08 21.14 -9.20
CA ASN A 36 -8.80 19.69 -9.18
C ASN A 36 -8.43 19.12 -7.78
N ALA A 37 -8.68 19.86 -6.70
CA ALA A 37 -8.39 19.39 -5.35
C ALA A 37 -9.50 18.44 -4.86
N THR A 38 -9.18 17.14 -4.80
CA THR A 38 -10.12 16.06 -4.40
C THR A 38 -9.99 15.70 -2.91
N VAL A 39 -8.82 15.91 -2.32
CA VAL A 39 -8.59 15.69 -0.88
C VAL A 39 -8.09 16.96 -0.22
N LEU A 40 -8.85 17.44 0.76
CA LEU A 40 -8.51 18.61 1.57
C LEU A 40 -8.34 18.23 3.03
N LYS A 41 -7.35 18.86 3.66
CA LYS A 41 -7.16 18.89 5.11
C LYS A 41 -7.48 20.30 5.58
N THR A 42 -8.37 20.42 6.56
CA THR A 42 -8.69 21.69 7.22
C THR A 42 -8.26 21.61 8.68
N GLU A 43 -7.34 22.47 9.08
CA GLU A 43 -6.81 22.55 10.45
C GLU A 43 -6.89 24.02 10.89
N ASP A 44 -7.61 24.31 11.98
CA ASP A 44 -7.78 25.67 12.52
C ASP A 44 -8.17 26.73 11.46
N LYS A 45 -9.08 26.37 10.53
CA LYS A 45 -9.54 27.16 9.36
C LYS A 45 -8.51 27.34 8.23
N LYS A 46 -7.32 26.77 8.34
CA LYS A 46 -6.35 26.69 7.25
C LYS A 46 -6.66 25.47 6.39
N ILE A 47 -6.92 25.70 5.11
CA ILE A 47 -7.13 24.65 4.12
C ILE A 47 -5.78 24.29 3.50
N GLN A 48 -5.47 23.00 3.44
CA GLN A 48 -4.29 22.42 2.81
C GLN A 48 -4.72 21.33 1.83
N VAL A 49 -4.16 21.36 0.61
CA VAL A 49 -4.43 20.31 -0.40
C VAL A 49 -3.57 19.10 -0.08
N VAL A 50 -4.23 17.95 0.06
CA VAL A 50 -3.53 16.67 0.29
C VAL A 50 -3.33 15.92 -1.01
N GLY A 51 -4.26 16.02 -1.96
CA GLY A 51 -4.14 15.35 -3.25
C GLY A 51 -5.08 15.93 -4.31
N ARG A 52 -4.66 15.80 -5.58
CA ARG A 52 -5.37 16.30 -6.77
C ARG A 52 -5.76 15.17 -7.71
N LEU A 53 -6.84 15.39 -8.47
CA LEU A 53 -7.33 14.47 -9.49
C LEU A 53 -6.33 14.27 -10.64
N THR A 54 -5.53 15.32 -10.93
CA THR A 54 -4.51 15.32 -11.98
C THR A 54 -3.46 14.22 -11.80
N LYS A 55 -3.25 13.76 -10.56
CA LYS A 55 -2.27 12.72 -10.22
C LYS A 55 -2.91 11.62 -9.39
N THR A 56 -3.77 10.84 -10.04
CA THR A 56 -4.47 9.70 -9.45
C THR A 56 -3.88 8.38 -9.95
N ASP A 57 -3.62 7.44 -9.05
CA ASP A 57 -3.23 6.07 -9.39
C ASP A 57 -4.10 5.06 -8.63
N ILE A 58 -4.43 3.94 -9.27
CA ILE A 58 -5.40 2.96 -8.80
C ILE A 58 -4.82 1.56 -9.00
N VAL A 59 -4.71 0.81 -7.90
CA VAL A 59 -4.21 -0.57 -7.92
C VAL A 59 -5.16 -1.47 -7.15
N ARG A 60 -5.36 -2.69 -7.64
CA ARG A 60 -6.10 -3.74 -6.92
C ARG A 60 -5.11 -4.74 -6.33
N ILE A 61 -5.15 -4.92 -5.01
CA ILE A 61 -4.29 -5.89 -4.31
C ILE A 61 -5.20 -6.80 -3.48
N GLY A 62 -5.20 -8.10 -3.80
CA GLY A 62 -6.11 -9.07 -3.19
C GLY A 62 -7.58 -8.70 -3.42
N ASN A 63 -8.31 -8.42 -2.33
CA ASN A 63 -9.73 -8.04 -2.34
C ASN A 63 -9.97 -6.55 -2.05
N ALA A 64 -8.90 -5.77 -1.87
CA ALA A 64 -8.98 -4.34 -1.60
C ALA A 64 -8.52 -3.53 -2.82
N TRP A 65 -9.04 -2.32 -2.94
CA TRP A 65 -8.61 -1.32 -3.90
C TRP A 65 -7.80 -0.24 -3.19
N TYR A 66 -6.68 0.14 -3.77
CA TYR A 66 -5.82 1.19 -3.28
C TYR A 66 -5.84 2.32 -4.30
N VAL A 67 -6.34 3.48 -3.88
CA VAL A 67 -6.36 4.70 -4.68
C VAL A 67 -5.41 5.70 -4.05
N THR A 68 -4.55 6.29 -4.87
CA THR A 68 -3.62 7.32 -4.42
C THR A 68 -3.88 8.62 -5.16
N PHE A 69 -3.91 9.73 -4.42
CA PHE A 69 -3.99 11.08 -4.96
C PHE A 69 -2.71 11.83 -4.59
N GLY A 70 -1.92 12.22 -5.59
CA GLY A 70 -0.69 12.97 -5.42
C GLY A 70 -0.86 14.46 -5.73
N ASP A 71 0.26 15.17 -5.78
CA ASP A 71 0.33 16.59 -6.16
C ASP A 71 -0.41 17.54 -5.19
N GLY A 72 -0.39 17.19 -3.90
CA GLY A 72 -0.83 18.09 -2.84
C GLY A 72 0.14 19.25 -2.59
N ASP A 73 -0.18 20.07 -1.60
CA ASP A 73 0.67 21.19 -1.19
C ASP A 73 2.04 20.70 -0.70
N ARG A 74 3.02 21.60 -0.66
CA ARG A 74 4.36 21.25 -0.16
C ARG A 74 4.27 20.96 1.35
N ASN A 75 4.79 19.82 1.76
CA ASN A 75 5.06 19.57 3.17
C ASN A 75 6.50 20.01 3.46
N LEU A 76 6.66 20.97 4.39
CA LEU A 76 7.98 21.42 4.85
C LEU A 76 8.45 20.69 6.12
N ALA A 77 7.78 19.59 6.49
CA ALA A 77 8.23 18.75 7.58
C ALA A 77 9.65 18.22 7.30
N ASP A 78 10.55 18.38 8.27
CA ASP A 78 11.86 17.75 8.35
C ASP A 78 12.87 18.05 7.21
N GLY A 79 12.72 19.18 6.52
CA GLY A 79 13.71 19.66 5.54
C GLY A 79 13.70 18.92 4.19
N HIS A 80 12.75 18.01 4.00
CA HIS A 80 12.51 17.34 2.73
C HIS A 80 11.40 18.05 1.97
N ASN A 81 11.65 18.33 0.69
CA ASN A 81 10.78 19.16 -0.13
C ASN A 81 9.75 18.32 -0.89
N GLU A 82 8.96 17.55 -0.14
CA GLU A 82 7.97 16.63 -0.70
C GLU A 82 6.56 17.24 -0.74
N THR A 83 5.72 16.72 -1.63
CA THR A 83 4.31 17.12 -1.73
C THR A 83 3.43 16.13 -0.99
N TRP A 84 2.32 16.63 -0.45
CA TRP A 84 1.33 15.79 0.22
C TRP A 84 0.76 14.72 -0.72
N LYS A 85 0.43 13.56 -0.14
CA LYS A 85 -0.23 12.44 -0.82
C LYS A 85 -1.36 11.87 0.05
N ALA A 86 -2.47 11.51 -0.58
CA ALA A 86 -3.54 10.76 0.06
C ALA A 86 -3.55 9.31 -0.44
N PHE A 87 -3.69 8.37 0.48
CA PHE A 87 -3.90 6.96 0.22
C PHE A 87 -5.30 6.59 0.71
N VAL A 88 -6.12 6.01 -0.15
CA VAL A 88 -7.46 5.56 0.17
C VAL A 88 -7.54 4.07 -0.10
N GLU A 89 -7.68 3.30 0.97
CA GLU A 89 -7.94 1.88 0.92
C GLU A 89 -9.44 1.65 0.92
N VAL A 90 -9.96 1.04 -0.15
CA VAL A 90 -11.38 0.74 -0.31
C VAL A 90 -11.61 -0.76 -0.16
N GLN A 91 -12.39 -1.15 0.84
CA GLN A 91 -12.76 -2.53 1.15
C GLN A 91 -14.27 -2.76 0.96
N CYS A 92 -14.62 -3.98 0.56
CA CYS A 92 -16.03 -4.39 0.46
C CYS A 92 -16.67 -4.53 1.83
N GLN A 93 -17.84 -3.90 1.99
CA GLN A 93 -18.69 -4.02 3.17
C GLN A 93 -20.15 -3.90 2.73
N GLU A 94 -20.95 -4.93 3.00
CA GLU A 94 -22.33 -5.02 2.45
C GLU A 94 -23.37 -4.21 3.22
N LYS A 95 -23.09 -3.84 4.48
CA LYS A 95 -24.08 -3.33 5.43
C LYS A 95 -24.00 -1.81 5.67
N TYR A 96 -22.83 -1.22 5.53
CA TYR A 96 -22.61 0.21 5.78
C TYR A 96 -21.40 0.74 5.01
N GLU A 97 -21.47 2.01 4.65
CA GLU A 97 -20.30 2.76 4.22
C GLU A 97 -19.67 3.45 5.43
N ASN A 98 -18.34 3.38 5.55
CA ASN A 98 -17.63 4.04 6.65
C ASN A 98 -16.30 4.58 6.15
N PHE A 99 -16.07 5.86 6.38
CA PHE A 99 -14.85 6.57 6.03
C PHE A 99 -14.10 6.98 7.30
N SER A 100 -12.88 6.49 7.44
CA SER A 100 -12.06 6.70 8.63
C SER A 100 -10.61 6.99 8.28
N VAL A 101 -9.92 7.67 9.19
CA VAL A 101 -8.48 7.95 9.07
C VAL A 101 -7.74 6.86 9.85
N LEU A 102 -6.93 6.06 9.18
CA LEU A 102 -6.12 5.02 9.83
C LEU A 102 -4.84 5.61 10.44
N GLN A 103 -4.17 6.50 9.71
CA GLN A 103 -2.93 7.13 10.19
C GLN A 103 -2.73 8.50 9.53
N PRO A 104 -2.75 9.60 10.29
CA PRO A 104 -2.11 10.83 9.88
C PRO A 104 -0.61 10.73 10.18
N VAL A 105 0.24 10.55 9.17
CA VAL A 105 1.70 10.64 9.36
C VAL A 105 2.14 12.04 8.94
N ASN A 106 1.83 13.02 9.80
CA ASN A 106 2.11 14.44 9.53
C ASN A 106 3.60 14.70 9.24
N ALA A 107 4.50 13.90 9.83
CA ALA A 107 5.94 13.98 9.62
C ALA A 107 6.37 13.59 8.19
N ALA A 108 5.59 12.78 7.47
CA ALA A 108 5.98 12.21 6.18
C ALA A 108 5.12 12.71 5.00
N GLY A 109 4.22 13.67 5.21
CA GLY A 109 3.44 14.27 4.12
C GLY A 109 2.48 13.30 3.44
N PHE A 110 1.93 12.34 4.19
CA PHE A 110 0.86 11.50 3.65
C PHE A 110 -0.22 11.20 4.69
N VAL A 111 -1.43 10.94 4.19
CA VAL A 111 -2.58 10.50 4.99
C VAL A 111 -3.13 9.21 4.42
N TRP A 112 -3.43 8.26 5.30
CA TRP A 112 -4.08 7.00 4.95
C TRP A 112 -5.52 6.98 5.43
N PHE A 113 -6.44 6.77 4.50
CA PHE A 113 -7.87 6.63 4.72
C PHE A 113 -8.30 5.20 4.48
N GLN A 114 -9.26 4.75 5.26
CA GLN A 114 -9.96 3.49 5.05
C GLN A 114 -11.42 3.78 4.76
N LEU A 115 -11.88 3.30 3.61
CA LEU A 115 -13.24 3.40 3.14
C LEU A 115 -13.83 2.00 3.02
N TYR A 116 -14.95 1.78 3.70
CA TYR A 116 -15.81 0.63 3.47
C TYR A 116 -16.93 1.05 2.54
N SER A 117 -17.19 0.27 1.49
CA SER A 117 -18.32 0.50 0.59
C SER A 117 -18.85 -0.82 0.02
N ASN A 118 -20.16 -0.88 -0.22
CA ASN A 118 -20.80 -2.03 -0.86
C ASN A 118 -20.57 -2.06 -2.37
N LEU A 119 -20.18 -0.93 -2.98
CA LEU A 119 -19.99 -0.79 -4.44
C LEU A 119 -18.77 -1.55 -4.98
N VAL A 120 -17.78 -1.80 -4.13
CA VAL A 120 -16.60 -2.63 -4.45
C VAL A 120 -16.81 -4.11 -4.14
N CYS A 121 -17.97 -4.50 -3.61
CA CYS A 121 -18.30 -5.90 -3.43
C CYS A 121 -18.44 -6.57 -4.79
N LEU A 122 -17.57 -7.55 -5.04
CA LEU A 122 -17.73 -8.41 -6.19
C LEU A 122 -19.06 -9.15 -6.04
N PRO A 123 -19.91 -9.20 -7.08
CA PRO A 123 -21.05 -10.09 -7.05
C PRO A 123 -20.52 -11.50 -6.78
N PRO A 124 -21.23 -12.31 -5.98
CA PRO A 124 -20.89 -13.71 -5.87
C PRO A 124 -20.83 -14.24 -7.29
N VAL A 125 -19.69 -14.83 -7.66
CA VAL A 125 -19.55 -15.52 -8.94
C VAL A 125 -20.67 -16.55 -8.94
N THR A 126 -21.71 -16.31 -9.74
CA THR A 126 -22.70 -17.32 -10.04
C THR A 126 -22.02 -18.32 -10.96
N THR A 127 -21.18 -19.17 -10.36
CA THR A 127 -20.87 -20.46 -10.95
C THR A 127 -22.21 -21.06 -11.35
N PRO A 128 -22.44 -21.41 -12.63
CA PRO A 128 -23.68 -22.02 -13.05
C PRO A 128 -23.96 -23.19 -12.12
N ARG A 129 -25.11 -23.14 -11.44
CA ARG A 129 -25.57 -24.19 -10.53
C ARG A 129 -25.45 -25.52 -11.28
N PRO A 130 -24.55 -26.46 -10.89
CA PRO A 130 -24.68 -27.82 -11.36
C PRO A 130 -26.06 -28.31 -10.88
N GLY A 131 -26.82 -28.95 -11.77
CA GLY A 131 -28.17 -29.42 -11.49
C GLY A 131 -28.25 -30.26 -10.20
N PRO A 132 -29.47 -30.50 -9.69
CA PRO A 132 -29.66 -31.21 -8.44
C PRO A 132 -29.13 -32.65 -8.54
N THR A 133 -27.98 -32.92 -7.92
CA THR A 133 -27.46 -34.27 -7.72
C THR A 133 -27.68 -34.65 -6.25
N PRO A 134 -28.22 -35.85 -5.95
CA PRO A 134 -28.70 -36.19 -4.62
C PRO A 134 -27.60 -36.64 -3.65
N THR A 135 -27.92 -36.47 -2.36
CA THR A 135 -27.41 -37.19 -1.18
C THR A 135 -26.02 -36.79 -0.63
N PRO A 136 -25.90 -36.50 0.69
CA PRO A 136 -24.67 -35.98 1.30
C PRO A 136 -23.65 -37.08 1.56
N THR A 137 -22.48 -36.95 0.96
CA THR A 137 -21.26 -37.69 1.31
C THR A 137 -20.43 -36.80 2.26
N PRO A 138 -19.77 -37.35 3.32
CA PRO A 138 -19.04 -36.54 4.29
C PRO A 138 -17.98 -35.67 3.61
N ALA A 139 -17.98 -34.37 3.92
CA ALA A 139 -17.07 -33.40 3.33
C ALA A 139 -15.60 -33.76 3.62
N PRO A 140 -14.71 -33.80 2.62
CA PRO A 140 -13.28 -33.86 2.85
C PRO A 140 -12.83 -32.54 3.47
N VAL A 141 -12.06 -32.61 4.56
CA VAL A 141 -11.38 -31.45 5.18
C VAL A 141 -10.61 -30.70 4.09
N PRO A 142 -10.76 -29.36 3.96
CA PRO A 142 -10.10 -28.60 2.91
C PRO A 142 -8.57 -28.76 3.04
N PRO A 143 -7.85 -29.06 1.94
CA PRO A 143 -6.41 -29.20 2.00
C PRO A 143 -5.79 -27.86 2.41
N GLU A 144 -4.93 -27.90 3.44
CA GLU A 144 -4.14 -26.75 3.82
C GLU A 144 -3.33 -26.28 2.61
N HIS A 145 -3.65 -25.08 2.12
CA HIS A 145 -2.89 -24.43 1.06
C HIS A 145 -1.65 -23.78 1.66
N THR A 146 -0.64 -24.59 2.03
CA THR A 146 0.71 -24.05 2.22
C THR A 146 1.20 -23.55 0.86
N SER A 147 1.31 -22.24 0.71
CA SER A 147 1.84 -21.60 -0.49
C SER A 147 3.19 -22.21 -0.82
N LYS A 148 3.30 -22.83 -2.01
CA LYS A 148 4.53 -23.50 -2.49
C LYS A 148 5.75 -22.57 -2.46
N TRP A 149 5.52 -21.27 -2.55
CA TRP A 149 6.55 -20.24 -2.51
C TRP A 149 7.15 -20.03 -1.13
N THR A 150 6.39 -20.27 -0.05
CA THR A 150 6.87 -20.09 1.33
C THR A 150 8.05 -21.02 1.61
N VAL A 151 7.99 -22.27 1.14
CA VAL A 151 9.09 -23.23 1.33
C VAL A 151 10.35 -22.77 0.60
N PHE A 152 10.21 -22.31 -0.65
CA PHE A 152 11.33 -21.79 -1.44
C PHE A 152 11.98 -20.56 -0.79
N PHE A 153 11.18 -19.59 -0.35
CA PHE A 153 11.70 -18.39 0.30
C PHE A 153 12.36 -18.70 1.64
N MET A 154 11.80 -19.62 2.44
CA MET A 154 12.43 -20.05 3.69
C MET A 154 13.80 -20.69 3.45
N LEU A 155 13.96 -21.51 2.41
CA LEU A 155 15.25 -22.10 2.06
C LEU A 155 16.28 -21.05 1.64
N ILE A 156 15.89 -20.08 0.81
CA ILE A 156 16.79 -18.99 0.39
C ILE A 156 17.22 -18.14 1.57
N ILE A 157 16.27 -17.74 2.43
CA ILE A 157 16.57 -16.90 3.60
C ILE A 157 17.49 -17.66 4.56
N THR A 158 17.21 -18.94 4.82
CA THR A 158 18.04 -19.78 5.69
C THR A 158 19.46 -19.91 5.12
N ALA A 159 19.60 -20.16 3.82
CA ALA A 159 20.91 -20.22 3.17
C ALA A 159 21.65 -18.87 3.23
N GLY A 160 20.94 -17.77 3.03
CA GLY A 160 21.49 -16.41 3.15
C GLY A 160 21.98 -16.09 4.55
N ILE A 161 21.22 -16.45 5.59
CA ILE A 161 21.64 -16.27 6.99
C ILE A 161 22.87 -17.13 7.29
N CYS A 162 22.87 -18.41 6.90
CA CYS A 162 24.04 -19.27 7.08
C CYS A 162 25.28 -18.70 6.39
N TYR A 163 25.14 -18.23 5.15
CA TYR A 163 26.21 -17.58 4.39
C TYR A 163 26.75 -16.33 5.11
N LEU A 164 25.87 -15.47 5.62
CA LEU A 164 26.27 -14.27 6.35
C LEU A 164 26.95 -14.62 7.68
N VAL A 165 26.37 -15.50 8.50
CA VAL A 165 26.92 -15.85 9.82
C VAL A 165 28.26 -16.56 9.69
N ILE A 166 28.35 -17.60 8.87
CA ILE A 166 29.59 -18.36 8.67
C ILE A 166 30.65 -17.47 8.01
N GLY A 167 30.27 -16.68 7.01
CA GLY A 167 31.21 -15.81 6.31
C GLY A 167 31.70 -14.64 7.17
N MET A 168 30.84 -14.06 8.02
CA MET A 168 31.26 -13.06 9.01
C MET A 168 32.19 -13.68 10.06
N ALA A 169 31.84 -14.86 10.60
CA ALA A 169 32.69 -15.58 11.55
C ALA A 169 34.07 -15.90 10.93
N TYR A 170 34.10 -16.39 9.70
CA TYR A 170 35.34 -16.66 8.96
C TYR A 170 36.18 -15.39 8.80
N ARG A 171 35.57 -14.30 8.31
CA ARG A 171 36.28 -13.01 8.14
C ARG A 171 36.75 -12.42 9.47
N ARG A 172 36.02 -12.63 10.56
CA ARG A 172 36.36 -12.12 11.90
C ARG A 172 37.46 -12.91 12.58
N PHE A 173 37.37 -14.24 12.56
CA PHE A 173 38.25 -15.13 13.32
C PHE A 173 39.46 -15.59 12.53
N VAL A 174 39.32 -15.84 11.23
CA VAL A 174 40.42 -16.33 10.39
C VAL A 174 41.16 -15.16 9.74
N LEU A 175 40.43 -14.17 9.23
CA LEU A 175 41.04 -13.03 8.51
C LEU A 175 41.26 -11.79 9.39
N GLY A 176 40.76 -11.79 10.63
CA GLY A 176 40.94 -10.68 11.56
C GLY A 176 40.27 -9.36 11.13
N ALA A 177 39.37 -9.40 10.16
CA ALA A 177 38.73 -8.21 9.60
C ALA A 177 37.90 -7.46 10.66
N LYS A 178 37.93 -6.13 10.61
CA LYS A 178 37.20 -5.23 11.52
C LYS A 178 36.34 -4.27 10.70
N GLY A 179 35.17 -3.92 11.23
CA GLY A 179 34.22 -3.03 10.54
C GLY A 179 33.48 -3.74 9.39
N LEU A 180 33.13 -2.98 8.35
CA LEU A 180 32.27 -3.43 7.24
C LEU A 180 32.89 -4.53 6.35
N GLU A 181 34.21 -4.70 6.41
CA GLU A 181 34.98 -5.76 5.74
C GLU A 181 34.64 -7.18 6.23
N GLN A 182 33.92 -7.28 7.36
CA GLN A 182 33.43 -8.55 7.89
C GLN A 182 32.31 -9.15 7.04
N VAL A 183 31.59 -8.33 6.26
CA VAL A 183 30.49 -8.83 5.43
C VAL A 183 31.05 -9.54 4.19
N PRO A 184 30.69 -10.81 3.94
CA PRO A 184 31.11 -11.52 2.74
C PRO A 184 30.60 -10.86 1.46
N ASN A 185 31.50 -10.60 0.51
CA ASN A 185 31.20 -9.94 -0.78
C ASN A 185 30.54 -8.57 -0.63
N TYR A 186 30.98 -7.78 0.35
CA TYR A 186 30.41 -6.48 0.69
C TYR A 186 30.26 -5.52 -0.50
N ASP A 187 31.23 -5.47 -1.42
CA ASP A 187 31.16 -4.60 -2.61
C ASP A 187 29.96 -4.92 -3.51
N PHE A 188 29.59 -6.20 -3.63
CA PHE A 188 28.41 -6.64 -4.37
C PHE A 188 27.11 -6.14 -3.70
N TRP A 189 27.03 -6.16 -2.37
CA TRP A 189 25.85 -5.72 -1.62
C TRP A 189 25.71 -4.19 -1.58
N ARG A 190 26.84 -3.47 -1.59
CA ARG A 190 26.87 -2.01 -1.55
C ARG A 190 26.43 -1.38 -2.88
N ASP A 191 26.88 -1.92 -4.01
CA ASP A 191 26.54 -1.40 -5.33
C ASP A 191 26.21 -2.54 -6.33
N PRO A 192 24.96 -3.01 -6.34
CA PRO A 192 24.52 -4.06 -7.27
C PRO A 192 24.65 -3.66 -8.74
N CYS A 193 24.58 -2.35 -9.04
CA CYS A 193 24.63 -1.79 -10.39
C CYS A 193 26.07 -1.44 -10.83
N GLY A 194 27.00 -1.28 -9.90
CA GLY A 194 28.42 -1.05 -10.18
C GLY A 194 29.12 -2.30 -10.74
N TYR A 195 28.69 -3.50 -10.30
CA TYR A 195 29.27 -4.77 -10.74
C TYR A 195 29.05 -5.02 -12.25
N THR A 196 27.93 -4.60 -12.82
CA THR A 196 27.66 -4.71 -14.26
C THR A 196 28.44 -3.70 -15.10
N ARG A 197 28.85 -2.56 -14.52
CA ARG A 197 29.62 -1.51 -15.21
C ARG A 197 31.10 -1.87 -15.38
N LEU A 198 31.67 -2.71 -14.50
CA LEU A 198 33.09 -3.12 -14.53
C LEU A 198 33.41 -4.29 -15.48
N ARG A 199 32.41 -4.98 -16.03
CA ARG A 199 32.59 -6.05 -17.03
C ARG A 199 32.38 -5.59 -18.49
N ALA A 200 32.06 -4.32 -18.69
CA ALA A 200 31.80 -3.76 -20.03
C ALA A 200 33.05 -3.14 -20.69
N HIS A 201 34.24 -3.36 -20.14
CA HIS A 201 35.53 -2.97 -20.72
C HIS A 201 36.49 -4.16 -20.77
#